data_AF-A0A834G8P2-F1
#
_entry.id   AF-A0A834G8P2-F1
#
_cell.length_a   1.000
_cell.length_b   1.000
_cell.length_c   1.000
_cell.angle_alpha   90.00
_cell.angle_beta   90.00
_cell.angle_gamma   90.00
#
_symmetry.space_group_name_H-M   'P 1'
#
loop_
_entity.id
_entity.type
_entity.pdbx_description
1 polymer ?
#
loop_
_entity_poly.entity_id
_entity_poly.type
_entity_poly.pdbx_seq_one_letter_code
_entity_poly.pdbx_strand_id
1 'polypeptide(L)'
;MESNNLEIEYDLSPLCIVYKDGKVERLTGTEIVPPSAADPETGVGSKDVVIEPDTGISARLYKPKPTNPDQKLPVLVYFHGGAFLVQTAFSPTYQPFLNSLASQANVIIVSVEYRRAPEHPLPVGYDDCWAAVKWVVSHSGGNGEEEWLGDCADFGRVFLAGDSSGANIAHNMAIRVGSDGLGGGELAGLVLMHPFFWGKDPTGDETTDVGVREYLEKVWLSACPTSTGLDDPWINPVMDPKWSGMGCAKVLVVVAEGDVLKHRGWLYYEELGKSGWGGAVEIMETEGEEHVFYLEKPHCDNAKDLVKRVASFLNSD
;
A
#
# COMPACT_ATOMS: atom_id res chain seq x y z
N MET A 1 -8.29 -40.31 20.25
CA MET A 1 -8.26 -38.91 19.80
C MET A 1 -6.85 -38.71 19.28
N GLU A 2 -6.65 -38.87 17.97
CA GLU A 2 -5.35 -38.59 17.36
C GLU A 2 -5.11 -37.09 17.49
N SER A 3 -4.07 -36.72 18.24
CA SER A 3 -3.52 -35.38 18.18
C SER A 3 -2.96 -35.23 16.76
N ASN A 4 -3.66 -34.51 15.89
CA ASN A 4 -3.06 -34.01 14.65
C ASN A 4 -1.88 -33.12 15.06
N ASN A 5 -0.69 -33.70 15.11
CA ASN A 5 0.56 -32.97 15.28
C ASN A 5 0.79 -32.24 13.97
N LEU A 6 0.22 -31.03 13.85
CA LEU A 6 0.45 -30.19 12.68
C LEU A 6 1.93 -29.79 12.69
N GLU A 7 2.70 -30.31 11.74
CA GLU A 7 4.12 -29.98 11.60
C GLU A 7 4.25 -28.58 10.99
N ILE A 8 4.95 -27.70 11.70
CA ILE A 8 5.24 -26.33 11.24
C ILE A 8 6.28 -26.40 10.11
N GLU A 9 5.99 -25.71 9.01
CA GLU A 9 6.94 -25.46 7.92
C GLU A 9 7.70 -24.15 8.15
N TYR A 10 6.95 -23.06 8.42
CA TYR A 10 7.51 -21.74 8.74
C TYR A 10 6.80 -21.14 9.95
N ASP A 11 7.57 -20.62 10.90
CA ASP A 11 7.06 -19.76 11.96
C ASP A 11 7.48 -18.32 11.64
N LEU A 12 6.51 -17.50 11.25
CA LEU A 12 6.68 -16.09 10.90
C LEU A 12 6.05 -15.18 11.97
N SER A 13 5.99 -15.66 13.23
CA SER A 13 5.48 -14.87 14.34
C SER A 13 6.13 -13.47 14.40
N PRO A 14 5.34 -12.41 14.67
CA PRO A 14 3.94 -12.43 15.10
C PRO A 14 2.89 -12.42 13.95
N LEU A 15 3.28 -12.64 12.69
CA LEU A 15 2.37 -12.50 11.54
C LEU A 15 1.49 -13.74 11.36
N CYS A 16 2.12 -14.89 11.10
CA CYS A 16 1.44 -16.14 10.84
C CYS A 16 2.34 -17.36 11.09
N ILE A 17 1.72 -18.54 11.16
CA ILE A 17 2.38 -19.84 11.16
C ILE A 17 1.91 -20.59 9.92
N VAL A 18 2.85 -21.17 9.18
CA VAL A 18 2.58 -21.99 7.99
C VAL A 18 2.92 -23.43 8.32
N TYR A 19 1.97 -24.33 8.10
CA TYR A 19 2.09 -25.76 8.36
C TYR A 19 2.38 -26.52 7.07
N LYS A 20 3.07 -27.67 7.16
CA LYS A 20 3.47 -28.50 6.01
C LYS A 20 2.31 -29.06 5.18
N ASP A 21 1.10 -29.07 5.74
CA ASP A 21 -0.12 -29.46 5.03
C ASP A 21 -0.74 -28.31 4.23
N GLY A 22 -0.09 -27.14 4.20
CA GLY A 22 -0.55 -25.93 3.52
C GLY A 22 -1.48 -25.07 4.35
N LYS A 23 -1.83 -25.46 5.58
CA LYS A 23 -2.63 -24.60 6.46
C LYS A 23 -1.81 -23.36 6.85
N VAL A 24 -2.48 -22.21 6.84
CA VAL A 24 -1.92 -20.94 7.34
C VAL A 24 -2.76 -20.48 8.53
N GLU A 25 -2.10 -20.21 9.65
CA GLU A 25 -2.70 -19.62 10.83
C GLU A 25 -2.19 -18.18 10.97
N ARG A 26 -3.04 -17.20 10.64
CA ARG A 26 -2.73 -15.79 10.85
C ARG A 26 -2.93 -15.43 12.32
N LEU A 27 -1.87 -14.94 12.96
CA LEU A 27 -1.86 -14.59 14.39
C LEU A 27 -2.33 -13.16 14.65
N THR A 28 -2.38 -12.34 13.59
CA THR A 28 -2.81 -10.94 13.64
C THR A 28 -3.47 -10.51 12.32
N GLY A 29 -4.13 -9.34 12.32
CA GLY A 29 -4.62 -8.69 11.10
C GLY A 29 -5.77 -9.42 10.40
N THR A 30 -6.56 -10.23 11.14
CA THR A 30 -7.75 -10.93 10.62
C THR A 30 -9.06 -10.26 11.00
N GLU A 31 -9.03 -9.29 11.91
CA GLU A 31 -10.23 -8.57 12.33
C GLU A 31 -10.75 -7.69 11.20
N ILE A 32 -12.09 -7.62 11.09
CA ILE A 32 -12.78 -6.78 10.11
C ILE A 32 -13.86 -5.96 10.78
N VAL A 33 -14.14 -4.80 10.22
CA VAL A 33 -15.26 -3.92 10.62
C VAL A 33 -16.16 -3.67 9.42
N PRO A 34 -17.49 -3.50 9.63
CA PRO A 34 -18.40 -3.16 8.55
C PRO A 34 -18.13 -1.74 8.02
N PRO A 35 -18.50 -1.44 6.77
CA PRO A 35 -18.48 -0.08 6.27
C PRO A 35 -19.50 0.79 7.03
N SER A 36 -19.29 2.10 7.02
CA SER A 36 -20.14 3.09 7.67
C SER A 36 -20.75 4.06 6.67
N ALA A 37 -22.07 4.29 6.73
CA ALA A 37 -22.74 5.28 5.88
C ALA A 37 -22.21 6.71 6.12
N ALA A 38 -21.80 7.01 7.35
CA ALA A 38 -21.14 8.26 7.72
C ALA A 38 -20.35 8.02 9.01
N ASP A 39 -19.03 8.14 8.93
CA ASP A 39 -18.15 8.13 10.08
C ASP A 39 -18.48 9.31 11.03
N PRO A 40 -18.65 9.09 12.34
CA PRO A 40 -19.06 10.15 13.26
C PRO A 40 -18.07 11.30 13.41
N GLU A 41 -16.77 11.04 13.25
CA GLU A 41 -15.72 12.04 13.47
C GLU A 41 -15.45 12.84 12.19
N THR A 42 -15.39 12.17 11.05
CA THR A 42 -14.93 12.74 9.78
C THR A 42 -16.06 12.99 8.78
N GLY A 43 -17.23 12.38 9.00
CA GLY A 43 -18.38 12.42 8.09
C GLY A 43 -18.20 11.60 6.80
N VAL A 44 -17.11 10.86 6.66
CA VAL A 44 -16.78 10.04 5.48
C VAL A 44 -17.73 8.85 5.39
N GLY A 45 -18.33 8.64 4.22
CA GLY A 45 -19.08 7.42 3.92
C GLY A 45 -18.15 6.34 3.37
N SER A 46 -18.42 5.08 3.70
CA SER A 46 -17.71 3.94 3.13
C SER A 46 -18.68 2.84 2.68
N LYS A 47 -18.24 2.04 1.71
CA LYS A 47 -18.95 0.85 1.21
C LYS A 47 -17.97 -0.16 0.63
N ASP A 48 -18.34 -1.42 0.65
CA ASP A 48 -17.57 -2.50 0.06
C ASP A 48 -18.09 -2.82 -1.35
N VAL A 49 -17.20 -3.03 -2.31
CA VAL A 49 -17.53 -3.36 -3.70
C VAL A 49 -16.73 -4.56 -4.16
N VAL A 50 -17.29 -5.29 -5.12
CA VAL A 50 -16.57 -6.36 -5.83
C VAL A 50 -16.02 -5.78 -7.13
N ILE A 51 -14.73 -5.94 -7.35
CA ILE A 51 -14.00 -5.47 -8.54
C ILE A 51 -14.02 -6.56 -9.61
N GLU A 52 -13.65 -7.78 -9.24
CA GLU A 52 -13.60 -8.92 -10.15
C GLU A 52 -14.20 -10.16 -9.45
N PRO A 53 -15.47 -10.52 -9.76
CA PRO A 53 -16.16 -11.62 -9.08
C PRO A 53 -15.48 -12.98 -9.21
N ASP A 54 -14.83 -13.25 -10.36
CA ASP A 54 -14.22 -14.56 -10.66
C ASP A 54 -13.00 -14.85 -9.80
N THR A 55 -12.24 -13.82 -9.44
CA THR A 55 -11.04 -13.91 -8.61
C THR A 55 -11.29 -13.49 -7.15
N GLY A 56 -12.42 -12.83 -6.89
CA GLY A 56 -12.81 -12.34 -5.58
C GLY A 56 -12.17 -11.00 -5.19
N ILE A 57 -11.54 -10.29 -6.14
CA ILE A 57 -10.94 -8.99 -5.88
C ILE A 57 -12.06 -8.02 -5.47
N SER A 58 -11.87 -7.36 -4.34
CA SER A 58 -12.82 -6.41 -3.78
C SER A 58 -12.11 -5.18 -3.23
N ALA A 59 -12.86 -4.17 -2.83
CA ALA A 59 -12.31 -2.98 -2.20
C ALA A 59 -13.30 -2.36 -1.23
N ARG A 60 -12.77 -1.60 -0.26
CA ARG A 60 -13.54 -0.63 0.50
C ARG A 60 -13.33 0.75 -0.09
N LEU A 61 -14.43 1.39 -0.47
CA LEU A 61 -14.45 2.77 -0.93
C LEU A 61 -14.66 3.69 0.26
N TYR A 62 -14.00 4.85 0.24
CA TYR A 62 -14.19 5.95 1.16
C TYR A 62 -14.50 7.21 0.37
N LYS A 63 -15.63 7.85 0.66
CA LYS A 63 -16.07 9.09 0.02
C LYS A 63 -16.24 10.18 1.09
N PRO A 64 -15.43 11.25 1.04
CA PRO A 64 -15.63 12.39 1.92
C PRO A 64 -16.87 13.17 1.51
N LYS A 65 -17.36 14.02 2.42
CA LYS A 65 -18.34 15.05 2.05
C LYS A 65 -17.59 16.11 1.25
N PRO A 66 -17.91 16.31 -0.03
CA PRO A 66 -17.17 17.25 -0.85
C PRO A 66 -17.33 18.66 -0.27
N THR A 67 -16.22 19.41 -0.22
CA THR A 67 -16.22 20.82 0.18
C THR A 67 -17.02 21.70 -0.77
N ASN A 68 -17.13 21.30 -2.04
CA ASN A 68 -17.95 21.92 -3.07
C ASN A 68 -18.71 20.82 -3.85
N PRO A 69 -20.06 20.84 -3.90
CA PRO A 69 -20.85 19.80 -4.57
C PRO A 69 -20.52 19.59 -6.06
N ASP A 70 -20.01 20.62 -6.74
CA ASP A 70 -19.69 20.56 -8.18
C ASP A 70 -18.22 20.14 -8.45
N GLN A 71 -17.40 20.00 -7.41
CA GLN A 71 -15.99 19.67 -7.55
C GLN A 71 -15.78 18.16 -7.70
N LYS A 72 -15.07 17.77 -8.76
CA LYS A 72 -14.50 16.43 -8.89
C LYS A 72 -13.33 16.26 -7.90
N LEU A 73 -13.26 15.09 -7.28
CA LEU A 73 -12.32 14.73 -6.24
C LEU A 73 -11.20 13.86 -6.82
N PRO A 74 -9.93 14.05 -6.42
CA PRO A 74 -8.87 13.11 -6.78
C PRO A 74 -9.21 11.69 -6.33
N VAL A 75 -8.54 10.71 -6.92
CA VAL A 75 -8.71 9.29 -6.56
C VAL A 75 -7.41 8.76 -5.98
N LEU A 76 -7.47 8.14 -4.81
CA LEU A 76 -6.37 7.43 -4.19
C LEU A 76 -6.67 5.93 -4.19
N VAL A 77 -5.91 5.15 -4.96
CA VAL A 77 -5.93 3.69 -4.81
C VAL A 77 -4.94 3.32 -3.71
N TYR A 78 -5.45 2.72 -2.64
CA TYR A 78 -4.69 2.40 -1.45
C TYR A 78 -4.47 0.90 -1.33
N PHE A 79 -3.24 0.49 -1.03
CA PHE A 79 -2.86 -0.90 -0.79
C PHE A 79 -2.41 -1.03 0.67
N HIS A 80 -3.05 -1.91 1.42
CA HIS A 80 -2.69 -2.13 2.82
C HIS A 80 -1.32 -2.83 2.97
N GLY A 81 -0.64 -2.59 4.08
CA GLY A 81 0.54 -3.31 4.52
C GLY A 81 0.23 -4.70 5.07
N GLY A 82 1.10 -5.22 5.94
CA GLY A 82 0.98 -6.58 6.50
C GLY A 82 1.91 -7.61 5.86
N ALA A 83 3.04 -7.14 5.32
CA ALA A 83 4.10 -7.97 4.75
C ALA A 83 3.61 -8.96 3.68
N PHE A 84 2.57 -8.60 2.93
CA PHE A 84 1.85 -9.45 1.96
C PHE A 84 1.10 -10.66 2.55
N LEU A 85 1.17 -10.87 3.87
CA LEU A 85 0.70 -12.07 4.56
C LEU A 85 -0.58 -11.83 5.37
N VAL A 86 -0.71 -10.66 6.00
CA VAL A 86 -1.79 -10.32 6.94
C VAL A 86 -2.46 -8.98 6.59
N GLN A 87 -3.40 -8.53 7.43
CA GLN A 87 -4.25 -7.34 7.22
C GLN A 87 -5.21 -7.49 6.04
N THR A 88 -6.12 -6.54 5.93
CA THR A 88 -7.23 -6.51 4.96
C THR A 88 -7.70 -5.07 4.80
N ALA A 89 -8.26 -4.73 3.64
CA ALA A 89 -8.93 -3.45 3.39
C ALA A 89 -10.08 -3.16 4.35
N PHE A 90 -10.60 -4.19 5.05
CA PHE A 90 -11.70 -4.08 6.01
C PHE A 90 -11.23 -3.96 7.47
N SER A 91 -9.93 -3.81 7.68
CA SER A 91 -9.30 -3.86 9.01
C SER A 91 -9.68 -2.65 9.89
N PRO A 92 -9.93 -2.86 11.20
CA PRO A 92 -10.25 -1.79 12.14
C PRO A 92 -9.12 -0.77 12.33
N THR A 93 -7.87 -1.11 12.05
CA THR A 93 -6.74 -0.17 12.20
C THR A 93 -6.61 0.76 10.99
N TYR A 94 -7.01 0.29 9.80
CA TYR A 94 -6.99 1.10 8.57
C TYR A 94 -8.16 2.06 8.48
N GLN A 95 -9.34 1.66 8.95
CA GLN A 95 -10.56 2.47 8.79
C GLN A 95 -10.44 3.89 9.38
N PRO A 96 -9.96 4.11 10.61
CA PRO A 96 -9.78 5.46 11.16
C PRO A 96 -8.77 6.30 10.37
N PHE A 97 -7.66 5.69 9.95
CA PHE A 97 -6.62 6.35 9.17
C PHE A 97 -7.15 6.79 7.80
N LEU A 98 -7.82 5.89 7.07
CA LEU A 98 -8.36 6.19 5.74
C LEU A 98 -9.56 7.15 5.81
N ASN A 99 -10.39 7.09 6.85
CA ASN A 99 -11.42 8.12 7.10
C ASN A 99 -10.79 9.50 7.29
N SER A 100 -9.77 9.59 8.15
CA SER A 100 -9.05 10.84 8.41
C SER A 100 -8.39 11.40 7.16
N LEU A 101 -7.71 10.54 6.39
CA LEU A 101 -7.05 10.94 5.15
C LEU A 101 -8.06 11.36 4.06
N ALA A 102 -9.13 10.59 3.84
CA ALA A 102 -10.17 10.91 2.86
C ALA A 102 -10.78 12.28 3.14
N SER A 103 -11.09 12.56 4.41
CA SER A 103 -11.67 13.83 4.86
C SER A 103 -10.70 15.00 4.72
N GLN A 104 -9.46 14.86 5.21
CA GLN A 104 -8.48 15.96 5.20
C GLN A 104 -7.95 16.26 3.79
N ALA A 105 -7.78 15.23 2.96
CA ALA A 105 -7.31 15.40 1.59
C ALA A 105 -8.44 15.70 0.61
N ASN A 106 -9.72 15.55 1.01
CA ASN A 106 -10.89 15.63 0.14
C ASN A 106 -10.73 14.75 -1.11
N VAL A 107 -10.41 13.47 -0.88
CA VAL A 107 -10.06 12.47 -1.89
C VAL A 107 -10.98 11.24 -1.78
N ILE A 108 -11.35 10.63 -2.91
CA ILE A 108 -12.00 9.32 -2.90
C ILE A 108 -10.91 8.26 -2.75
N ILE A 109 -11.03 7.39 -1.75
CA ILE A 109 -10.07 6.29 -1.55
C ILE A 109 -10.70 4.97 -1.99
N VAL A 110 -9.95 4.17 -2.75
CA VAL A 110 -10.27 2.78 -3.09
C VAL A 110 -9.23 1.90 -2.40
N SER A 111 -9.56 1.36 -1.23
CA SER A 111 -8.70 0.47 -0.45
C SER A 111 -8.87 -0.97 -0.93
N VAL A 112 -7.84 -1.52 -1.58
CA VAL A 112 -7.93 -2.79 -2.31
C VAL A 112 -7.75 -3.98 -1.36
N GLU A 113 -8.69 -4.93 -1.41
CA GLU A 113 -8.55 -6.25 -0.80
C GLU A 113 -7.92 -7.19 -1.84
N TYR A 114 -6.60 -7.33 -1.77
CA TYR A 114 -5.84 -8.21 -2.64
C TYR A 114 -5.60 -9.58 -1.98
N ARG A 115 -5.41 -10.63 -2.78
CA ARG A 115 -5.10 -11.96 -2.26
C ARG A 115 -3.71 -11.99 -1.65
N ARG A 116 -3.60 -12.63 -0.49
CA ARG A 116 -2.38 -12.65 0.34
C ARG A 116 -1.63 -13.96 0.21
N ALA A 117 -0.32 -13.84 0.40
CA ALA A 117 0.54 -14.99 0.58
C ALA A 117 0.31 -15.63 1.98
N PRO A 118 0.75 -16.89 2.17
CA PRO A 118 1.33 -17.78 1.17
C PRO A 118 0.28 -18.57 0.36
N GLU A 119 -1.02 -18.45 0.65
CA GLU A 119 -2.07 -19.13 -0.14
C GLU A 119 -2.08 -18.64 -1.60
N HIS A 120 -1.78 -17.35 -1.80
CA HIS A 120 -1.63 -16.70 -3.09
C HIS A 120 -0.30 -15.93 -3.14
N PRO A 121 0.83 -16.61 -3.43
CA PRO A 121 2.14 -15.95 -3.46
C PRO A 121 2.22 -14.90 -4.58
N LEU A 122 3.13 -13.95 -4.44
CA LEU A 122 3.44 -12.98 -5.49
C LEU A 122 3.88 -13.73 -6.78
N PRO A 123 3.43 -13.27 -7.97
CA PRO A 123 2.85 -11.95 -8.25
C PRO A 123 1.31 -11.85 -8.13
N VAL A 124 0.59 -12.83 -7.56
CA VAL A 124 -0.88 -12.79 -7.53
C VAL A 124 -1.42 -11.50 -6.90
N GLY A 125 -0.88 -11.08 -5.76
CA GLY A 125 -1.26 -9.80 -5.14
C GLY A 125 -0.95 -8.57 -6.02
N TYR A 126 0.15 -8.58 -6.78
CA TYR A 126 0.45 -7.51 -7.74
C TYR A 126 -0.54 -7.47 -8.90
N ASP A 127 -0.95 -8.64 -9.41
CA ASP A 127 -1.94 -8.72 -10.48
C ASP A 127 -3.33 -8.29 -10.00
N ASP A 128 -3.72 -8.63 -8.78
CA ASP A 128 -4.97 -8.18 -8.16
C ASP A 128 -5.01 -6.66 -8.03
N CYS A 129 -3.92 -6.07 -7.51
CA CYS A 129 -3.81 -4.62 -7.38
C CYS A 129 -3.77 -3.93 -8.74
N TRP A 130 -3.17 -4.53 -9.76
CA TRP A 130 -3.22 -3.99 -11.12
C TRP A 130 -4.65 -4.03 -11.69
N ALA A 131 -5.35 -5.15 -11.54
CA ALA A 131 -6.74 -5.27 -11.95
C ALA A 131 -7.63 -4.21 -11.25
N ALA A 132 -7.40 -3.97 -9.96
CA ALA A 132 -8.08 -2.91 -9.21
C ALA A 132 -7.77 -1.50 -9.76
N VAL A 133 -6.50 -1.18 -10.04
CA VAL A 133 -6.12 0.10 -10.68
C VAL A 133 -6.82 0.26 -12.02
N LYS A 134 -6.82 -0.78 -12.86
CA LYS A 134 -7.50 -0.78 -14.17
C LYS A 134 -9.01 -0.62 -14.04
N TRP A 135 -9.64 -1.27 -13.06
CA TRP A 135 -11.05 -1.12 -12.76
C TRP A 135 -11.38 0.30 -12.31
N VAL A 136 -10.56 0.92 -11.46
CA VAL A 136 -10.80 2.32 -11.05
C VAL A 136 -10.83 3.23 -12.27
N VAL A 137 -9.82 3.17 -13.14
CA VAL A 137 -9.70 4.10 -14.28
C VAL A 137 -10.65 3.80 -15.43
N SER A 138 -11.24 2.59 -15.49
CA SER A 138 -12.28 2.28 -16.48
C SER A 138 -13.57 3.07 -16.25
N HIS A 139 -13.75 3.66 -15.07
CA HIS A 139 -14.86 4.58 -14.78
C HIS A 139 -14.68 5.96 -15.40
N SER A 140 -13.50 6.27 -15.95
CA SER A 140 -13.23 7.53 -16.63
C SER A 140 -14.17 7.76 -17.82
N GLY A 141 -14.58 9.01 -18.01
CA GLY A 141 -15.55 9.38 -19.04
C GLY A 141 -16.99 8.91 -18.79
N GLY A 142 -17.30 8.43 -17.58
CA GLY A 142 -18.65 7.95 -17.21
C GLY A 142 -18.98 6.56 -17.72
N ASN A 143 -17.96 5.73 -18.00
CA ASN A 143 -18.13 4.40 -18.60
C ASN A 143 -18.27 3.25 -17.59
N GLY A 144 -18.13 3.53 -16.29
CA GLY A 144 -18.13 2.49 -15.26
C GLY A 144 -19.41 2.46 -14.41
N GLU A 145 -19.58 1.37 -13.68
CA GLU A 145 -20.80 1.05 -12.94
C GLU A 145 -20.81 1.61 -11.50
N GLU A 146 -19.64 1.95 -10.95
CA GLU A 146 -19.53 2.51 -9.60
C GLU A 146 -19.81 4.02 -9.59
N GLU A 147 -21.02 4.38 -9.15
CA GLU A 147 -21.54 5.75 -9.07
C GLU A 147 -20.58 6.73 -8.38
N TRP A 148 -19.92 6.34 -7.28
CA TRP A 148 -19.01 7.25 -6.56
C TRP A 148 -17.81 7.65 -7.41
N LEU A 149 -17.30 6.74 -8.24
CA LEU A 149 -16.22 7.02 -9.17
C LEU A 149 -16.73 7.77 -10.40
N GLY A 150 -17.84 7.34 -11.00
CA GLY A 150 -18.40 8.03 -12.18
C GLY A 150 -18.80 9.49 -11.91
N ASP A 151 -19.49 9.73 -10.80
CA ASP A 151 -20.12 11.02 -10.51
C ASP A 151 -19.14 12.02 -9.91
N CYS A 152 -18.15 11.57 -9.15
CA CYS A 152 -17.34 12.46 -8.32
C CYS A 152 -15.84 12.39 -8.58
N ALA A 153 -15.29 11.41 -9.30
CA ALA A 153 -13.84 11.29 -9.46
C ALA A 153 -13.25 12.21 -10.55
N ASP A 154 -12.07 12.74 -10.25
CA ASP A 154 -11.14 13.37 -11.18
C ASP A 154 -10.04 12.37 -11.56
N PHE A 155 -10.19 11.74 -12.71
CA PHE A 155 -9.21 10.79 -13.23
C PHE A 155 -7.95 11.47 -13.78
N GLY A 156 -7.90 12.80 -13.90
CA GLY A 156 -6.64 13.52 -14.14
C GLY A 156 -5.76 13.57 -12.89
N ARG A 157 -6.30 13.18 -11.73
CA ARG A 157 -5.59 13.20 -10.44
C ARG A 157 -5.74 11.85 -9.73
N VAL A 158 -5.21 10.80 -10.35
CA VAL A 158 -5.10 9.48 -9.72
C VAL A 158 -3.80 9.38 -8.96
N PHE A 159 -3.86 8.85 -7.75
CA PHE A 159 -2.72 8.59 -6.89
C PHE A 159 -2.70 7.13 -6.48
N LEU A 160 -1.51 6.58 -6.31
CA LEU A 160 -1.31 5.27 -5.68
C LEU A 160 -0.67 5.50 -4.32
N ALA A 161 -1.10 4.76 -3.31
CA ALA A 161 -0.45 4.77 -2.01
C ALA A 161 -0.53 3.43 -1.33
N GLY A 162 0.34 3.24 -0.36
CA GLY A 162 0.23 2.17 0.59
C GLY A 162 1.26 2.32 1.68
N ASP A 163 1.19 1.41 2.64
CA ASP A 163 2.13 1.31 3.73
C ASP A 163 2.86 -0.04 3.72
N SER A 164 4.12 -0.09 4.14
CA SER A 164 4.85 -1.36 4.25
C SER A 164 4.82 -2.15 2.91
N SER A 165 4.31 -3.39 2.91
CA SER A 165 4.11 -4.17 1.68
C SER A 165 3.16 -3.50 0.68
N GLY A 166 2.19 -2.72 1.14
CA GLY A 166 1.31 -1.93 0.29
C GLY A 166 2.03 -0.80 -0.44
N ALA A 167 3.02 -0.17 0.20
CA ALA A 167 3.89 0.80 -0.48
C ALA A 167 4.77 0.12 -1.55
N ASN A 168 5.24 -1.10 -1.27
CA ASN A 168 5.93 -1.91 -2.26
C ASN A 168 5.04 -2.22 -3.48
N ILE A 169 3.79 -2.63 -3.25
CA ILE A 169 2.78 -2.80 -4.31
C ILE A 169 2.59 -1.51 -5.09
N ALA A 170 2.38 -0.38 -4.40
CA ALA A 170 2.16 0.92 -5.02
C ALA A 170 3.30 1.31 -5.96
N HIS A 171 4.55 1.08 -5.55
CA HIS A 171 5.73 1.30 -6.39
C HIS A 171 5.72 0.41 -7.64
N ASN A 172 5.52 -0.90 -7.48
CA ASN A 172 5.51 -1.83 -8.61
C ASN A 172 4.37 -1.52 -9.60
N MET A 173 3.22 -1.04 -9.11
CA MET A 173 2.13 -0.54 -9.95
C MET A 173 2.54 0.73 -10.71
N ALA A 174 3.25 1.66 -10.10
CA ALA A 174 3.76 2.87 -10.78
C ALA A 174 4.79 2.56 -11.87
N ILE A 175 5.65 1.55 -11.67
CA ILE A 175 6.54 1.01 -12.72
C ILE A 175 5.72 0.40 -13.86
N ARG A 176 4.66 -0.34 -13.54
CA ARG A 176 3.75 -0.92 -14.53
C ARG A 176 3.01 0.14 -15.33
N VAL A 177 2.55 1.23 -14.69
CA VAL A 177 1.97 2.41 -15.39
C VAL A 177 2.98 3.02 -16.37
N GLY A 178 4.26 3.10 -16.00
CA GLY A 178 5.31 3.61 -16.88
C GLY A 178 5.52 2.78 -18.15
N SER A 179 5.28 1.47 -18.08
CA SER A 179 5.43 0.55 -19.22
C SER A 179 4.15 0.38 -20.03
N ASP A 180 3.02 0.16 -19.36
CA ASP A 180 1.75 -0.26 -19.97
C ASP A 180 0.79 0.91 -20.18
N GLY A 181 1.07 2.05 -19.54
CA GLY A 181 0.14 3.17 -19.40
C GLY A 181 -0.98 2.88 -18.40
N LEU A 182 -1.58 3.94 -17.86
CA LEU A 182 -2.72 3.80 -16.95
C LEU A 182 -3.98 3.35 -17.72
N GLY A 183 -4.11 3.71 -19.00
CA GLY A 183 -5.23 3.35 -19.87
C GLY A 183 -6.52 4.11 -19.57
N GLY A 184 -6.39 5.33 -19.05
CA GLY A 184 -7.45 6.26 -18.68
C GLY A 184 -6.97 7.15 -17.54
N GLY A 185 -7.08 8.47 -17.70
CA GLY A 185 -6.59 9.42 -16.68
C GLY A 185 -5.07 9.54 -16.61
N GLU A 186 -4.58 10.12 -15.51
CA GLU A 186 -3.17 10.40 -15.25
C GLU A 186 -2.78 9.96 -13.83
N LEU A 187 -1.64 9.29 -13.70
CA LEU A 187 -1.05 8.96 -12.41
C LEU A 187 -0.28 10.20 -11.89
N ALA A 188 -0.98 11.05 -11.15
CA ALA A 188 -0.46 12.30 -10.62
C ALA A 188 0.65 12.07 -9.58
N GLY A 189 0.55 11.04 -8.75
CA GLY A 189 1.60 10.79 -7.77
C GLY A 189 1.53 9.46 -7.03
N LEU A 190 2.59 9.22 -6.25
CA LEU A 190 2.80 8.01 -5.47
C LEU A 190 3.14 8.37 -4.03
N VAL A 191 2.50 7.75 -3.04
CA VAL A 191 2.83 7.92 -1.63
C VAL A 191 3.29 6.58 -1.05
N LEU A 192 4.53 6.52 -0.59
CA LEU A 192 5.18 5.34 -0.05
C LEU A 192 5.40 5.51 1.45
N MET A 193 4.52 4.94 2.28
CA MET A 193 4.66 5.05 3.73
C MET A 193 5.37 3.83 4.30
N HIS A 194 6.51 4.05 4.94
CA HIS A 194 7.31 3.00 5.58
C HIS A 194 7.56 1.81 4.63
N PRO A 195 8.09 2.04 3.42
CA PRO A 195 7.99 1.05 2.36
C PRO A 195 8.76 -0.23 2.67
N PHE A 196 8.13 -1.38 2.38
CA PHE A 196 8.78 -2.69 2.49
C PHE A 196 9.70 -2.92 1.29
N PHE A 197 10.85 -2.28 1.36
CA PHE A 197 11.99 -2.54 0.48
C PHE A 197 13.12 -3.15 1.28
N TRP A 198 13.96 -3.92 0.59
CA TRP A 198 15.10 -4.58 1.18
C TRP A 198 16.21 -4.73 0.15
N GLY A 199 17.31 -5.32 0.57
CA GLY A 199 18.44 -5.61 -0.31
C GLY A 199 19.40 -6.58 0.36
N LYS A 200 20.19 -7.27 -0.45
CA LYS A 200 21.14 -8.27 0.05
C LYS A 200 22.14 -7.65 1.03
N ASP A 201 22.79 -6.56 0.60
CA ASP A 201 23.79 -5.85 1.38
C ASP A 201 23.15 -4.67 2.13
N PRO A 202 23.49 -4.44 3.42
CA PRO A 202 23.00 -3.29 4.18
C PRO A 202 23.35 -1.94 3.54
N THR A 203 22.51 -0.93 3.76
CA THR A 203 22.72 0.46 3.30
C THR A 203 22.66 1.44 4.46
N GLY A 204 23.51 2.47 4.45
CA GLY A 204 23.60 3.43 5.57
C GLY A 204 23.85 2.73 6.91
N ASP A 205 23.03 3.06 7.91
CA ASP A 205 23.04 2.44 9.24
C ASP A 205 21.98 1.32 9.38
N GLU A 206 21.56 0.71 8.27
CA GLU A 206 20.65 -0.44 8.29
C GLU A 206 21.20 -1.56 9.17
N THR A 207 20.30 -2.21 9.91
CA THR A 207 20.66 -3.31 10.82
C THR A 207 21.50 -4.39 10.14
N THR A 208 22.60 -4.74 10.82
CA THR A 208 23.45 -5.89 10.48
C THR A 208 23.16 -7.10 11.39
N ASP A 209 22.12 -7.03 12.24
CA ASP A 209 21.73 -8.15 13.08
C ASP A 209 21.24 -9.31 12.21
N VAL A 210 21.94 -10.45 12.32
CA VAL A 210 21.68 -11.62 11.48
C VAL A 210 20.25 -12.13 11.65
N GLY A 211 19.72 -12.12 12.87
CA GLY A 211 18.37 -12.62 13.16
C GLY A 211 17.28 -11.78 12.50
N VAL A 212 17.40 -10.46 12.59
CA VAL A 212 16.45 -9.53 11.95
C VAL A 212 16.51 -9.65 10.42
N ARG A 213 17.72 -9.70 9.84
CA ARG A 213 17.89 -9.83 8.39
C ARG A 213 17.33 -11.14 7.86
N GLU A 214 17.65 -12.26 8.52
CA GLU A 214 17.11 -13.59 8.17
C GLU A 214 15.58 -13.65 8.31
N TYR A 215 15.01 -12.96 9.30
CA TYR A 215 13.56 -12.89 9.47
C TYR A 215 12.90 -12.17 8.29
N LEU A 216 13.38 -10.99 7.90
CA LEU A 216 12.85 -10.24 6.76
C LEU A 216 13.01 -11.00 5.44
N GLU A 217 14.13 -11.69 5.25
CA GLU A 217 14.33 -12.59 4.11
C GLU A 217 13.31 -13.73 4.09
N LYS A 218 13.08 -14.40 5.23
CA LYS A 218 12.07 -15.46 5.33
C LYS A 218 10.66 -14.94 5.03
N VAL A 219 10.31 -13.75 5.54
CA VAL A 219 9.02 -13.11 5.24
C VAL A 219 8.89 -12.84 3.74
N TRP A 220 9.91 -12.25 3.10
CA TRP A 220 9.91 -11.99 1.66
C TRP A 220 9.79 -13.28 0.84
N LEU A 221 10.62 -14.29 1.11
CA LEU A 221 10.60 -15.55 0.36
C LEU A 221 9.33 -16.37 0.60
N SER A 222 8.67 -16.20 1.74
CA SER A 222 7.34 -16.78 1.98
C SER A 222 6.26 -16.06 1.16
N ALA A 223 6.40 -14.75 0.94
CA ALA A 223 5.51 -13.97 0.10
C ALA A 223 5.77 -14.17 -1.41
N CYS A 224 7.04 -14.31 -1.81
CA CYS A 224 7.49 -14.44 -3.19
C CYS A 224 8.50 -15.60 -3.33
N PRO A 225 8.04 -16.87 -3.35
CA PRO A 225 8.91 -18.03 -3.47
C PRO A 225 9.69 -18.11 -4.80
N THR A 226 9.23 -17.37 -5.81
CA THR A 226 9.85 -17.29 -7.15
C THR A 226 10.85 -16.15 -7.28
N SER A 227 11.06 -15.37 -6.22
CA SER A 227 12.03 -14.29 -6.20
C SER A 227 13.44 -14.77 -6.54
N THR A 228 14.19 -13.92 -7.23
CA THR A 228 15.62 -14.10 -7.52
C THR A 228 16.54 -13.81 -6.33
N GLY A 229 15.98 -13.55 -5.15
CA GLY A 229 16.69 -13.24 -3.92
C GLY A 229 16.40 -11.81 -3.42
N LEU A 230 17.23 -11.32 -2.50
CA LEU A 230 16.99 -10.01 -1.87
C LEU A 230 17.27 -8.81 -2.77
N ASP A 231 17.95 -9.00 -3.90
CA ASP A 231 18.16 -7.97 -4.92
C ASP A 231 17.17 -8.10 -6.10
N ASP A 232 16.11 -8.88 -5.91
CA ASP A 232 15.01 -8.93 -6.87
C ASP A 232 14.39 -7.53 -7.02
N PRO A 233 14.18 -7.02 -8.24
CA PRO A 233 13.59 -5.71 -8.49
C PRO A 233 12.29 -5.43 -7.75
N TRP A 234 11.49 -6.46 -7.44
CA TRP A 234 10.23 -6.29 -6.71
C TRP A 234 10.42 -5.85 -5.26
N ILE A 235 11.50 -6.24 -4.60
CA ILE A 235 11.80 -5.85 -3.20
C ILE A 235 12.96 -4.85 -3.11
N ASN A 236 13.87 -4.83 -4.10
CA ASN A 236 14.99 -3.91 -4.18
C ASN A 236 14.86 -3.02 -5.43
N PRO A 237 14.06 -1.94 -5.37
CA PRO A 237 13.69 -1.19 -6.56
C PRO A 237 14.84 -0.54 -7.33
N VAL A 238 15.94 -0.21 -6.64
CA VAL A 238 17.11 0.41 -7.29
C VAL A 238 17.84 -0.57 -8.23
N MET A 239 17.49 -1.86 -8.18
CA MET A 239 17.95 -2.89 -9.09
C MET A 239 17.05 -3.05 -10.32
N ASP A 240 15.89 -2.39 -10.37
CA ASP A 240 14.99 -2.46 -11.53
C ASP A 240 15.54 -1.64 -12.71
N PRO A 241 15.83 -2.25 -13.87
CA PRO A 241 16.24 -1.49 -15.06
C PRO A 241 15.17 -0.51 -15.58
N LYS A 242 13.90 -0.66 -15.16
CA LYS A 242 12.79 0.23 -15.51
C LYS A 242 12.58 1.37 -14.51
N TRP A 243 13.40 1.45 -13.47
CA TRP A 243 13.30 2.41 -12.37
C TRP A 243 13.10 3.86 -12.84
N SER A 244 13.88 4.32 -13.82
CA SER A 244 13.78 5.68 -14.37
C SER A 244 12.54 5.93 -15.25
N GLY A 245 11.79 4.86 -15.57
CA GLY A 245 10.58 4.88 -16.39
C GLY A 245 9.29 4.88 -15.57
N MET A 246 9.34 5.10 -14.26
CA MET A 246 8.15 5.14 -13.40
C MET A 246 7.12 6.17 -13.90
N GLY A 247 5.85 5.75 -13.99
CA GLY A 247 4.81 6.50 -14.71
C GLY A 247 4.10 7.61 -13.95
N CYS A 248 4.58 8.02 -12.76
CA CYS A 248 3.99 9.11 -11.99
C CYS A 248 4.77 10.43 -12.13
N ALA A 249 4.15 11.55 -11.76
CA ALA A 249 4.79 12.87 -11.81
C ALA A 249 5.52 13.25 -10.51
N LYS A 250 5.05 12.77 -9.36
CA LYS A 250 5.66 13.04 -8.05
C LYS A 250 5.57 11.86 -7.10
N VAL A 251 6.53 11.77 -6.18
CA VAL A 251 6.63 10.73 -5.16
C VAL A 251 6.85 11.36 -3.79
N LEU A 252 6.08 10.94 -2.80
CA LEU A 252 6.36 11.20 -1.39
C LEU A 252 6.77 9.90 -0.71
N VAL A 253 7.98 9.87 -0.16
CA VAL A 253 8.46 8.80 0.72
C VAL A 253 8.27 9.25 2.17
N VAL A 254 7.65 8.41 3.00
CA VAL A 254 7.51 8.66 4.44
C VAL A 254 8.24 7.54 5.18
N VAL A 255 9.11 7.90 6.12
CA VAL A 255 9.86 6.98 6.97
C VAL A 255 9.66 7.36 8.44
N ALA A 256 9.94 6.43 9.36
CA ALA A 256 9.95 6.70 10.79
C ALA A 256 11.34 6.36 11.37
N GLU A 257 11.78 7.11 12.37
CA GLU A 257 13.13 7.01 12.92
C GLU A 257 13.42 5.63 13.54
N GLY A 258 12.43 4.99 14.17
CA GLY A 258 12.57 3.65 14.76
C GLY A 258 12.41 2.50 13.77
N ASP A 259 11.95 2.77 12.55
CA ASP A 259 11.64 1.73 11.57
C ASP A 259 12.90 1.06 11.01
N VAL A 260 12.96 -0.27 11.10
CA VAL A 260 14.02 -1.11 10.53
C VAL A 260 14.18 -0.93 9.01
N LEU A 261 13.13 -0.52 8.31
CA LEU A 261 13.10 -0.31 6.86
C LEU A 261 13.45 1.14 6.45
N LYS A 262 13.66 2.06 7.40
CA LYS A 262 13.82 3.50 7.10
C LYS A 262 14.96 3.80 6.13
N HIS A 263 16.07 3.08 6.27
CA HIS A 263 17.26 3.30 5.44
C HIS A 263 17.01 2.92 3.98
N ARG A 264 16.08 2.00 3.71
CA ARG A 264 15.63 1.66 2.35
C ARG A 264 14.71 2.72 1.77
N GLY A 265 13.88 3.37 2.60
CA GLY A 265 13.14 4.56 2.18
C GLY A 265 14.05 5.74 1.83
N TRP A 266 15.10 5.99 2.63
CA TRP A 266 16.13 6.99 2.31
C TRP A 266 16.89 6.65 1.02
N LEU A 267 17.33 5.40 0.87
CA LEU A 267 17.99 4.93 -0.35
C LEU A 267 17.09 5.14 -1.58
N TYR A 268 15.81 4.77 -1.47
CA TYR A 268 14.81 4.99 -2.53
C TYR A 268 14.76 6.47 -2.94
N TYR A 269 14.63 7.38 -1.96
CA TYR A 269 14.58 8.82 -2.20
C TYR A 269 15.82 9.34 -2.94
N GLU A 270 17.00 8.98 -2.44
CA GLU A 270 18.27 9.45 -3.01
C GLU A 270 18.51 8.92 -4.42
N GLU A 271 18.31 7.62 -4.64
CA GLU A 271 18.58 6.99 -5.92
C GLU A 271 17.53 7.35 -6.97
N LEU A 272 16.26 7.57 -6.58
CA LEU A 272 15.26 8.09 -7.51
C LEU A 272 15.66 9.48 -8.00
N GLY A 273 16.13 10.36 -7.10
CA GLY A 273 16.61 11.69 -7.45
C GLY A 273 17.84 11.71 -8.38
N LYS A 274 18.64 10.63 -8.40
CA LYS A 274 19.83 10.47 -9.27
C LYS A 274 19.54 9.66 -10.54
N SER A 275 18.41 8.98 -10.63
CA SER A 275 18.10 8.01 -11.68
C SER A 275 17.85 8.60 -13.08
N GLY A 276 17.65 9.92 -13.18
CA GLY A 276 17.18 10.58 -14.40
C GLY A 276 15.67 10.44 -14.64
N TRP A 277 14.90 9.90 -13.68
CA TRP A 277 13.45 10.01 -13.66
C TRP A 277 13.02 11.49 -13.64
N GLY A 278 12.07 11.86 -14.50
CA GLY A 278 11.71 13.26 -14.75
C GLY A 278 10.76 13.90 -13.74
N GLY A 279 10.35 13.18 -12.70
CA GLY A 279 9.41 13.65 -11.68
C GLY A 279 10.08 14.29 -10.46
N ALA A 280 9.26 14.69 -9.49
CA ALA A 280 9.71 15.23 -8.20
C ALA A 280 9.63 14.19 -7.09
N VAL A 281 10.68 14.07 -6.28
CA VAL A 281 10.68 13.19 -5.10
C VAL A 281 10.85 14.01 -3.83
N GLU A 282 10.02 13.74 -2.83
CA GLU A 282 10.05 14.34 -1.51
C GLU A 282 10.16 13.24 -0.44
N ILE A 283 10.76 13.56 0.71
CA ILE A 283 10.84 12.66 1.86
C ILE A 283 10.37 13.36 3.13
N MET A 284 9.72 12.61 4.02
CA MET A 284 9.42 12.99 5.39
C MET A 284 9.89 11.88 6.32
N GLU A 285 10.66 12.24 7.35
CA GLU A 285 10.98 11.34 8.46
C GLU A 285 10.22 11.79 9.72
N THR A 286 9.60 10.83 10.42
CA THR A 286 8.93 11.08 11.70
C THR A 286 9.83 10.64 12.85
N GLU A 287 10.26 11.59 13.68
CA GLU A 287 11.11 11.36 14.84
C GLU A 287 10.37 10.61 15.96
N GLY A 288 11.06 9.68 16.63
CA GLY A 288 10.56 8.98 17.81
C GLY A 288 9.42 7.98 17.58
N GLU A 289 9.08 7.66 16.34
CA GLU A 289 8.02 6.70 16.02
C GLU A 289 8.56 5.44 15.32
N GLU A 290 7.75 4.39 15.38
CA GLU A 290 8.04 3.05 14.88
C GLU A 290 7.29 2.76 13.56
N HIS A 291 7.57 1.60 12.98
CA HIS A 291 6.89 1.13 11.78
C HIS A 291 5.35 1.20 11.96
N VAL A 292 4.72 1.88 11.01
CA VAL A 292 3.25 2.10 10.87
C VAL A 292 2.53 2.66 12.10
N PHE A 293 3.24 3.41 12.96
CA PHE A 293 2.70 3.98 14.20
C PHE A 293 1.35 4.71 14.06
N TYR A 294 1.07 5.33 12.91
CA TYR A 294 -0.16 6.08 12.64
C TYR A 294 -1.41 5.20 12.52
N LEU A 295 -1.26 3.89 12.30
CA LEU A 295 -2.36 2.92 12.36
C LEU A 295 -2.67 2.51 13.82
N GLU A 296 -1.66 2.42 14.68
CA GLU A 296 -1.79 2.01 16.07
C GLU A 296 -2.17 3.17 17.00
N LYS A 297 -1.65 4.37 16.71
CA LYS A 297 -1.82 5.58 17.49
C LYS A 297 -2.43 6.71 16.62
N PRO A 298 -3.59 6.51 15.97
CA PRO A 298 -4.13 7.44 14.97
C PRO A 298 -4.42 8.85 15.51
N HIS A 299 -4.51 9.01 16.82
CA HIS A 299 -4.80 10.29 17.49
C HIS A 299 -3.56 11.01 18.05
N CYS A 300 -2.35 10.43 17.95
CA CYS A 300 -1.13 11.14 18.35
C CYS A 300 -0.81 12.29 17.39
N ASP A 301 -0.02 13.26 17.82
CA ASP A 301 0.25 14.46 17.01
C ASP A 301 1.10 14.12 15.79
N ASN A 302 2.07 13.22 15.91
CA ASN A 302 2.84 12.70 14.78
C ASN A 302 1.95 12.05 13.70
N ALA A 303 0.90 11.31 14.11
CA ALA A 303 -0.01 10.67 13.15
C ALA A 303 -0.86 11.71 12.42
N LYS A 304 -1.32 12.74 13.13
CA LYS A 304 -2.04 13.87 12.52
C LYS A 304 -1.16 14.64 11.55
N ASP A 305 0.09 14.87 11.90
CA ASP A 305 1.04 15.61 11.05
C ASP A 305 1.42 14.83 9.80
N LEU A 306 1.56 13.50 9.91
CA LEU A 306 1.70 12.62 8.76
C LEU A 306 0.46 12.70 7.84
N VAL A 307 -0.77 12.59 8.39
CA VAL A 307 -1.98 12.70 7.56
C VAL A 307 -2.06 14.07 6.87
N LYS A 308 -1.76 15.17 7.57
CA LYS A 308 -1.71 16.51 6.96
C LYS A 308 -0.67 16.58 5.84
N ARG A 309 0.50 15.97 6.03
CA ARG A 309 1.57 15.96 5.03
C ARG A 309 1.13 15.21 3.76
N VAL A 310 0.54 14.04 3.93
CA VAL A 310 0.01 13.25 2.81
C VAL A 310 -1.14 13.99 2.13
N ALA A 311 -2.08 14.55 2.89
CA ALA A 311 -3.18 15.34 2.35
C ALA A 311 -2.70 16.57 1.57
N SER A 312 -1.64 17.24 2.04
CA SER A 312 -1.00 18.35 1.32
C SER A 312 -0.38 17.89 -0.01
N PHE A 313 0.30 16.74 -0.01
CA PHE A 313 0.87 16.16 -1.23
C PHE A 313 -0.18 15.77 -2.27
N LEU A 314 -1.31 15.19 -1.83
CA LEU A 314 -2.43 14.83 -2.69
C LEU A 314 -3.15 16.07 -3.26
N ASN A 315 -3.06 17.21 -2.57
CA ASN A 315 -3.70 18.46 -2.98
C ASN A 315 -2.77 19.45 -3.71
N SER A 316 -1.46 19.18 -3.77
CA SER A 316 -0.58 19.98 -4.61
C SER A 316 -0.82 19.67 -6.09
N ASP A 317 -0.56 20.67 -6.93
CA ASP A 317 -0.55 20.53 -8.38
C ASP A 317 0.61 19.64 -8.86
#